data_AF-A0A7Y2CS12-F1
#
_entry.id   AF-A0A7Y2CS12-F1
#
_cell.length_a   1.000
_cell.length_b   1.000
_cell.length_c   1.000
_cell.angle_alpha   90.00
_cell.angle_beta   90.00
_cell.angle_gamma   90.00
#
_symmetry.space_group_name_H-M   'P 1'
#
loop_
_entity.id
_entity.type
_entity.pdbx_description
1 polymer ?
#
loop_
_entity_poly.entity_id
_entity_poly.type
_entity_poly.pdbx_seq_one_letter_code
_entity_poly.pdbx_strand_id
1 'polypeptide(L)'
;MSRMTSKNLIQLTVALVAVLTIGTPIHAHGGGGHGFQGGMGMFFDPTTVTTLSGSLGGAFGDWQVRGHGNHTGGGMGFDFEADDGSFYNVMLAPDWFLEESGVSLEDGVRVTLTGSVVETYDNGRNGHGGQGGHGGHGGMGGHNDAEAYVIVTVLSVNGVTVQLRDDDGYPLWRGGPGWDGHRWFDPDAITNVNGTLREELGMWSSWGHGNHTGNSMHHLLESDSGETFYAMLGPSWFLEGQGIRLTTGQKVKIKGSIVDSYWSGYDDHRYVVATEITVGGKTAQLRDEWGYPLWHGTGWHYYSPDWNQGTRTRIQGTVRKVRRRTHGQFLDKGYELLVEADGVRHIVFVAPNWDVKHLGLKIRKGQEIKVAGSFINSQSRPEMVARYLVAEGKRWRFRTKTGSPLWVVGAK
;
A
#
# COMPACT_ATOMS: atom_id res chain seq x y z
N MET A 1 65.55 -22.04 39.78
CA MET A 1 65.67 -22.73 38.49
C MET A 1 64.50 -23.70 38.33
N SER A 2 63.49 -23.35 37.53
CA SER A 2 62.58 -24.31 36.92
C SER A 2 61.99 -23.67 35.65
N ARG A 3 62.08 -24.40 34.53
CA ARG A 3 61.62 -24.05 33.18
C ARG A 3 60.26 -24.73 32.92
N MET A 4 59.58 -24.23 31.87
CA MET A 4 58.44 -24.81 31.11
C MET A 4 57.04 -24.34 31.55
N THR A 5 56.10 -23.99 30.66
CA THR A 5 56.03 -24.07 29.18
C THR A 5 54.86 -23.23 28.66
N SER A 6 55.06 -22.54 27.54
CA SER A 6 54.02 -21.90 26.72
C SER A 6 53.39 -22.92 25.77
N LYS A 7 52.11 -23.26 25.95
CA LYS A 7 51.28 -23.86 24.91
C LYS A 7 49.83 -23.39 25.01
N ASN A 8 49.34 -22.87 23.89
CA ASN A 8 47.95 -22.81 23.44
C ASN A 8 47.02 -21.79 24.13
N LEU A 9 46.99 -20.58 23.60
CA LEU A 9 45.80 -19.72 23.65
C LEU A 9 45.49 -19.23 22.23
N ILE A 10 44.77 -20.05 21.47
CA ILE A 10 44.11 -19.62 20.23
C ILE A 10 42.88 -18.84 20.68
N GLN A 11 42.99 -17.51 20.74
CA GLN A 11 41.83 -16.63 20.89
C GLN A 11 41.15 -16.49 19.53
N LEU A 12 40.01 -17.18 19.38
CA LEU A 12 39.06 -16.97 18.31
C LEU A 12 38.41 -15.60 18.51
N THR A 13 38.89 -14.58 17.80
CA THR A 13 38.26 -13.25 17.79
C THR A 13 37.22 -13.26 16.67
N VAL A 14 35.95 -13.45 17.03
CA VAL A 14 34.83 -13.19 16.09
C VAL A 14 34.69 -11.68 16.01
N ALA A 15 35.25 -11.09 14.95
CA ALA A 15 35.05 -9.68 14.64
C ALA A 15 33.66 -9.51 14.03
N LEU A 16 32.71 -9.03 14.81
CA LEU A 16 31.43 -8.52 14.31
C LEU A 16 31.71 -7.20 13.59
N VAL A 17 31.91 -7.26 12.27
CA VAL A 17 32.04 -6.05 11.44
C VAL A 17 30.64 -5.54 11.16
N ALA A 18 30.16 -4.61 11.98
CA ALA A 18 29.01 -3.78 11.64
C ALA A 18 29.47 -2.75 10.58
N VAL A 19 29.32 -3.10 9.30
CA VAL A 19 29.51 -2.14 8.22
C VAL A 19 28.30 -1.20 8.22
N LEU A 20 28.46 -0.01 8.81
CA LEU A 20 27.53 1.09 8.59
C LEU A 20 27.86 1.70 7.22
N THR A 21 27.25 1.17 6.15
CA THR A 21 27.25 1.85 4.85
C THR A 21 26.22 2.98 4.89
N ILE A 22 26.69 4.23 4.96
CA ILE A 22 25.87 5.39 4.62
C ILE A 22 25.88 5.50 3.10
N GLY A 23 25.14 4.61 2.43
CA GLY A 23 24.90 4.73 1.00
C GLY A 23 23.96 5.91 0.77
N THR A 24 24.35 6.85 -0.10
CA THR A 24 23.37 7.79 -0.67
C THR A 24 22.40 6.98 -1.52
N PRO A 25 21.09 6.97 -1.24
CA PRO A 25 20.14 6.27 -2.10
C PRO A 25 20.28 6.81 -3.52
N ILE A 26 20.65 5.93 -4.46
CA ILE A 26 20.51 6.19 -5.88
C ILE A 26 19.00 6.14 -6.11
N HIS A 27 18.40 7.31 -6.33
CA HIS A 27 16.98 7.42 -6.62
C HIS A 27 16.81 7.12 -8.11
N ALA A 28 16.43 5.88 -8.44
CA ALA A 28 15.92 5.56 -9.76
C ALA A 28 14.62 6.36 -10.00
N HIS A 29 14.47 6.93 -11.20
CA HIS A 29 13.34 7.80 -11.53
C HIS A 29 12.08 6.96 -11.81
N GLY A 30 11.22 6.79 -10.82
CA GLY A 30 10.01 5.97 -10.92
C GLY A 30 8.89 6.64 -11.73
N GLY A 31 8.49 6.00 -12.86
CA GLY A 31 7.30 6.32 -13.67
C GLY A 31 5.98 5.94 -12.98
N GLY A 32 4.87 5.64 -13.68
CA GLY A 32 3.50 5.41 -13.14
C GLY A 32 2.85 4.08 -13.61
N GLY A 33 2.27 3.21 -12.75
CA GLY A 33 1.93 1.82 -13.16
C GLY A 33 1.70 0.77 -12.05
N HIS A 34 0.85 -0.21 -12.36
CA HIS A 34 -0.10 -0.90 -11.48
C HIS A 34 0.46 -2.02 -10.57
N GLY A 35 -0.23 -2.26 -9.45
CA GLY A 35 0.04 -3.45 -8.63
C GLY A 35 -0.73 -3.49 -7.32
N PHE A 36 -1.97 -2.99 -7.27
CA PHE A 36 -2.79 -3.06 -6.04
C PHE A 36 -3.61 -4.35 -5.88
N GLN A 37 -3.63 -5.23 -6.89
CA GLN A 37 -4.27 -6.55 -6.81
C GLN A 37 -3.31 -7.74 -6.99
N GLY A 38 -2.03 -7.50 -7.29
CA GLY A 38 -1.02 -8.55 -7.24
C GLY A 38 -0.71 -8.90 -5.78
N GLY A 39 -0.81 -10.17 -5.40
CA GLY A 39 -0.63 -10.65 -4.03
C GLY A 39 0.68 -10.23 -3.33
N MET A 40 1.65 -9.65 -4.05
CA MET A 40 2.99 -9.28 -3.59
C MET A 40 3.00 -8.48 -2.27
N GLY A 41 2.16 -7.44 -2.14
CA GLY A 41 2.12 -6.63 -0.91
C GLY A 41 1.45 -7.32 0.28
N MET A 42 0.67 -8.39 0.05
CA MET A 42 0.05 -9.17 1.13
C MET A 42 1.01 -10.14 1.81
N PHE A 43 2.16 -10.41 1.20
CA PHE A 43 3.14 -11.36 1.75
C PHE A 43 4.15 -10.69 2.68
N PHE A 44 4.34 -9.37 2.62
CA PHE A 44 5.30 -8.71 3.50
C PHE A 44 4.83 -8.68 4.97
N ASP A 45 5.63 -9.26 5.86
CA ASP A 45 5.49 -9.15 7.30
C ASP A 45 6.72 -8.42 7.89
N PRO A 46 6.56 -7.19 8.41
CA PRO A 46 7.68 -6.43 8.98
C PRO A 46 8.30 -7.11 10.20
N THR A 47 7.62 -8.09 10.82
CA THR A 47 8.15 -8.83 11.97
C THR A 47 9.06 -9.99 11.58
N THR A 48 9.12 -10.35 10.30
CA THR A 48 9.99 -11.41 9.76
C THR A 48 11.13 -10.86 8.89
N VAL A 49 11.37 -9.55 8.97
CA VAL A 49 12.46 -8.91 8.22
C VAL A 49 13.80 -9.38 8.77
N THR A 50 14.64 -9.89 7.88
CA THR A 50 16.00 -10.32 8.18
C THR A 50 16.93 -9.97 7.01
N THR A 51 18.24 -10.06 7.25
CA THR A 51 19.27 -9.89 6.23
C THR A 51 19.96 -11.23 5.99
N LEU A 52 20.01 -11.64 4.72
CA LEU A 52 20.61 -12.89 4.26
C LEU A 52 21.72 -12.58 3.25
N SER A 53 22.82 -13.30 3.31
CA SER A 53 23.87 -13.31 2.29
C SER A 53 23.92 -14.69 1.65
N GLY A 54 24.21 -14.74 0.35
CA GLY A 54 24.15 -15.98 -0.41
C GLY A 54 24.40 -15.75 -1.90
N SER A 55 24.02 -16.74 -2.70
CA SER A 55 24.11 -16.69 -4.16
C SER A 55 22.72 -16.84 -4.78
N LEU A 56 22.43 -16.05 -5.82
CA LEU A 56 21.25 -16.27 -6.64
C LEU A 56 21.50 -17.46 -7.58
N GLY A 57 20.52 -18.34 -7.72
CA GLY A 57 20.48 -19.37 -8.74
C GLY A 57 19.74 -18.91 -9.98
N GLY A 58 19.40 -19.87 -10.84
CA GLY A 58 18.71 -19.62 -12.10
C GLY A 58 17.40 -18.87 -11.90
N ALA A 59 17.16 -17.84 -12.72
CA ALA A 59 15.86 -17.18 -12.76
C ALA A 59 14.81 -18.19 -13.23
N PHE A 60 13.83 -18.51 -12.37
CA PHE A 60 12.77 -19.47 -12.70
C PHE A 60 11.59 -18.85 -13.47
N GLY A 61 11.82 -17.71 -14.13
CA GLY A 61 10.90 -17.02 -15.02
C GLY A 61 10.30 -15.74 -14.45
N ASP A 62 9.72 -14.93 -15.34
CA ASP A 62 8.88 -13.79 -14.98
C ASP A 62 7.74 -14.30 -14.10
N TRP A 63 7.74 -13.90 -12.83
CA TRP A 63 6.74 -14.34 -11.85
C TRP A 63 5.43 -13.61 -12.14
N GLN A 64 4.77 -14.05 -13.21
CA GLN A 64 3.42 -13.63 -13.52
C GLN A 64 2.52 -14.30 -12.48
N VAL A 65 2.16 -13.56 -11.44
CA VAL A 65 0.97 -13.86 -10.65
C VAL A 65 -0.18 -13.94 -11.66
N ARG A 66 -0.53 -15.15 -12.12
CA ARG A 66 -1.62 -15.41 -13.07
C ARG A 66 -2.97 -15.17 -12.39
N GLY A 67 -3.23 -13.91 -12.02
CA GLY A 67 -4.54 -13.38 -11.72
C GLY A 67 -5.00 -12.58 -12.92
N HIS A 68 -5.85 -13.19 -13.77
CA HIS A 68 -6.62 -12.58 -14.85
C HIS A 68 -6.16 -11.20 -15.37
N GLY A 69 -5.21 -11.23 -16.30
CA GLY A 69 -4.76 -10.08 -17.08
C GLY A 69 -3.27 -10.20 -17.37
N ASN A 70 -2.89 -10.55 -18.60
CA ASN A 70 -1.52 -10.35 -19.07
C ASN A 70 -1.12 -8.89 -18.78
N HIS A 71 0.18 -8.63 -18.56
CA HIS A 71 0.79 -7.30 -18.38
C HIS A 71 0.99 -6.79 -16.94
N THR A 72 0.76 -7.59 -15.89
CA THR A 72 1.21 -7.16 -14.54
C THR A 72 2.71 -7.33 -14.41
N GLY A 73 3.48 -6.23 -14.41
CA GLY A 73 4.93 -6.23 -14.23
C GLY A 73 5.34 -7.01 -12.98
N GLY A 74 5.60 -8.31 -13.17
CA GLY A 74 5.96 -9.25 -12.14
C GLY A 74 7.31 -8.87 -11.58
N GLY A 75 7.47 -9.00 -10.25
CA GLY A 75 8.82 -9.02 -9.70
C GLY A 75 9.55 -10.23 -10.25
N MET A 76 10.86 -10.11 -10.49
CA MET A 76 11.64 -11.28 -10.89
C MET A 76 11.77 -12.26 -9.72
N GLY A 77 11.55 -13.54 -10.00
CA GLY A 77 11.77 -14.64 -9.06
C GLY A 77 13.12 -15.31 -9.30
N PHE A 78 13.90 -15.51 -8.24
CA PHE A 78 15.16 -16.25 -8.28
C PHE A 78 15.22 -17.28 -7.17
N ASP A 79 15.87 -18.41 -7.45
CA ASP A 79 16.34 -19.29 -6.39
C ASP A 79 17.46 -18.58 -5.63
N PHE A 80 17.54 -18.78 -4.32
CA PHE A 80 18.58 -18.19 -3.49
C PHE A 80 19.07 -19.21 -2.46
N GLU A 81 20.36 -19.49 -2.51
CA GLU A 81 21.06 -20.32 -1.53
C GLU A 81 21.79 -19.39 -0.56
N ALA A 82 21.34 -19.36 0.69
CA ALA A 82 21.97 -18.59 1.74
C ALA A 82 23.30 -19.24 2.19
N ASP A 83 24.18 -18.43 2.79
CA ASP A 83 25.49 -18.87 3.26
C ASP A 83 25.44 -19.97 4.34
N ASP A 84 24.30 -20.12 5.02
CA ASP A 84 24.04 -21.18 6.01
C ASP A 84 23.51 -22.49 5.38
N GLY A 85 23.36 -22.53 4.05
CA GLY A 85 22.84 -23.66 3.28
C GLY A 85 21.31 -23.70 3.16
N SER A 86 20.58 -22.71 3.69
CA SER A 86 19.13 -22.62 3.52
C SER A 86 18.76 -22.16 2.11
N PHE A 87 17.65 -22.67 1.58
CA PHE A 87 17.14 -22.34 0.25
C PHE A 87 15.85 -21.53 0.33
N TYR A 88 15.78 -20.48 -0.49
CA TYR A 88 14.64 -19.58 -0.56
C TYR A 88 14.28 -19.28 -2.01
N ASN A 89 13.01 -18.96 -2.22
CA ASN A 89 12.58 -18.24 -3.42
C ASN A 89 12.59 -16.74 -3.11
N VAL A 90 13.38 -15.94 -3.82
CA VAL A 90 13.45 -14.49 -3.59
C VAL A 90 12.64 -13.75 -4.65
N MET A 91 11.94 -12.70 -4.23
CA MET A 91 11.14 -11.85 -5.10
C MET A 91 11.73 -10.45 -5.14
N LEU A 92 12.26 -10.09 -6.31
CA LEU A 92 12.93 -8.81 -6.57
C LEU A 92 12.01 -7.84 -7.34
N ALA A 93 12.59 -6.73 -7.78
CA ALA A 93 11.96 -5.82 -8.71
C ALA A 93 11.88 -6.41 -10.13
N PRO A 94 11.04 -5.84 -11.02
CA PRO A 94 11.16 -6.06 -12.45
C PRO A 94 12.57 -5.72 -12.95
N ASP A 95 12.93 -6.35 -14.07
CA ASP A 95 14.18 -6.14 -14.79
C ASP A 95 14.51 -4.65 -15.00
N TRP A 96 13.57 -3.89 -15.58
CA TRP A 96 13.78 -2.47 -15.91
C TRP A 96 14.17 -1.63 -14.68
N PHE A 97 13.59 -1.92 -13.51
CA PHE A 97 13.89 -1.15 -12.29
C PHE A 97 15.28 -1.48 -11.76
N LEU A 98 15.70 -2.75 -11.86
CA LEU A 98 17.05 -3.15 -11.48
C LEU A 98 18.08 -2.54 -12.44
N GLU A 99 17.82 -2.60 -13.75
CA GLU A 99 18.70 -2.02 -14.77
C GLU A 99 18.88 -0.51 -14.57
N GLU A 100 17.79 0.24 -14.37
CA GLU A 100 17.84 1.69 -14.07
C GLU A 100 18.57 2.00 -12.77
N SER A 101 18.54 1.07 -11.81
CA SER A 101 19.26 1.19 -10.54
C SER A 101 20.73 0.76 -10.64
N GLY A 102 21.21 0.42 -11.84
CA GLY A 102 22.58 -0.04 -12.07
C GLY A 102 22.85 -1.46 -11.54
N VAL A 103 21.81 -2.25 -11.31
CA VAL A 103 21.90 -3.64 -10.88
C VAL A 103 21.82 -4.56 -12.08
N SER A 104 22.83 -5.42 -12.22
CA SER A 104 22.83 -6.54 -13.16
C SER A 104 22.93 -7.84 -12.36
N LEU A 105 22.03 -8.79 -12.65
CA LEU A 105 21.97 -10.08 -11.98
C LEU A 105 22.35 -11.17 -12.97
N GLU A 106 23.29 -12.01 -12.58
CA GLU A 106 23.74 -13.19 -13.31
C GLU A 106 23.53 -14.43 -12.43
N ASP A 107 23.39 -15.60 -13.04
CA ASP A 107 23.33 -16.86 -12.29
C ASP A 107 24.60 -17.06 -11.45
N GLY A 108 24.43 -17.47 -10.20
CA GLY A 108 25.51 -17.64 -9.22
C GLY A 108 26.03 -16.34 -8.59
N VAL A 109 25.48 -15.16 -8.92
CA VAL A 109 25.96 -13.89 -8.35
C VAL A 109 25.74 -13.85 -6.83
N ARG A 110 26.76 -13.44 -6.07
CA ARG A 110 26.62 -13.23 -4.64
C ARG A 110 25.88 -11.93 -4.34
N VAL A 111 24.88 -12.03 -3.47
CA VAL A 111 24.03 -10.92 -3.07
C VAL A 111 23.88 -10.88 -1.56
N THR A 112 23.52 -9.71 -1.05
CA THR A 112 22.98 -9.53 0.30
C THR A 112 21.59 -8.95 0.17
N LEU A 113 20.60 -9.63 0.76
CA LEU A 113 19.19 -9.31 0.69
C LEU A 113 18.72 -8.93 2.08
N THR A 114 18.01 -7.81 2.21
CA THR A 114 17.15 -7.56 3.39
C THR A 114 15.71 -7.66 2.95
N GLY A 115 14.88 -8.40 3.67
CA GLY A 115 13.49 -8.62 3.28
C GLY A 115 12.71 -9.45 4.30
N SER A 116 11.39 -9.51 4.11
CA SER A 116 10.50 -10.33 4.94
C SER A 116 10.55 -11.78 4.46
N VAL A 117 10.88 -12.70 5.36
CA VAL A 117 10.79 -14.14 5.12
C VAL A 117 9.36 -14.59 5.40
N VAL A 118 8.75 -15.27 4.44
CA VAL A 118 7.34 -15.65 4.47
C VAL A 118 7.25 -17.14 4.16
N GLU A 119 6.83 -17.92 5.14
CA GLU A 119 6.56 -19.33 4.93
C GLU A 119 5.41 -19.48 3.95
N THR A 120 5.56 -20.39 3.00
CA THR A 120 4.42 -20.77 2.18
C THR A 120 3.45 -21.51 3.07
N TYR A 121 2.23 -20.96 3.18
CA TYR A 121 1.16 -21.75 3.78
C TYR A 121 0.94 -22.93 2.82
N ASP A 122 1.37 -24.13 3.22
CA ASP A 122 0.95 -25.35 2.56
C ASP A 122 -0.58 -25.31 2.61
N ASN A 123 -1.19 -24.92 1.48
CA ASN A 123 -2.62 -24.98 1.29
C ASN A 123 -2.93 -26.46 1.18
N GLY A 124 -2.90 -27.13 2.33
CA GLY A 124 -3.01 -28.56 2.46
C GLY A 124 -4.15 -28.99 1.57
N ARG A 125 -3.84 -29.93 0.68
CA ARG A 125 -4.82 -30.72 -0.08
C ARG A 125 -5.73 -31.42 0.93
N ASN A 126 -6.65 -30.69 1.54
CA ASN A 126 -7.81 -31.24 2.17
C ASN A 126 -8.65 -31.75 1.02
N GLY A 127 -8.55 -33.05 0.80
CA GLY A 127 -9.34 -33.79 -0.15
C GLY A 127 -10.83 -33.60 0.13
N HIS A 128 -11.44 -32.63 -0.53
CA HIS A 128 -12.85 -32.69 -0.86
C HIS A 128 -12.94 -33.15 -2.31
N GLY A 129 -13.13 -34.45 -2.47
CA GLY A 129 -13.70 -35.01 -3.69
C GLY A 129 -15.08 -34.40 -3.90
N GLY A 130 -15.16 -33.43 -4.79
CA GLY A 130 -16.38 -32.76 -5.21
C GLY A 130 -16.22 -32.36 -6.66
N GLN A 131 -16.83 -33.13 -7.55
CA GLN A 131 -16.79 -32.98 -9.00
C GLN A 131 -17.31 -31.61 -9.46
N GLY A 132 -16.67 -31.08 -10.52
CA GLY A 132 -17.36 -30.32 -11.56
C GLY A 132 -17.57 -28.83 -11.31
N GLY A 133 -16.57 -28.02 -11.66
CA GLY A 133 -16.75 -26.58 -11.84
C GLY A 133 -15.48 -25.94 -12.39
N HIS A 134 -15.50 -25.56 -13.66
CA HIS A 134 -14.41 -24.86 -14.34
C HIS A 134 -14.15 -23.49 -13.69
N GLY A 135 -13.27 -23.45 -12.69
CA GLY A 135 -12.70 -22.24 -12.10
C GLY A 135 -11.24 -22.54 -11.77
N GLY A 136 -10.36 -22.29 -12.73
CA GLY A 136 -8.92 -22.52 -12.58
C GLY A 136 -8.30 -21.55 -11.59
N HIS A 137 -8.40 -21.84 -10.30
CA HIS A 137 -7.54 -21.22 -9.31
C HIS A 137 -6.12 -21.73 -9.54
N GLY A 138 -5.26 -20.87 -10.09
CA GLY A 138 -3.85 -21.14 -10.27
C GLY A 138 -3.18 -21.33 -8.91
N GLY A 139 -3.05 -22.58 -8.48
CA GLY A 139 -2.11 -22.94 -7.42
C GLY A 139 -0.69 -22.59 -7.87
N MET A 140 0.13 -22.09 -6.94
CA MET A 140 1.56 -21.87 -7.15
C MET A 140 2.15 -23.21 -7.63
N GLY A 141 2.46 -23.29 -8.93
CA GLY A 141 2.93 -24.50 -9.57
C GLY A 141 4.30 -24.86 -9.02
N GLY A 142 4.38 -26.01 -8.35
CA GLY A 142 5.53 -26.51 -7.61
C GLY A 142 6.90 -26.36 -8.28
N HIS A 143 7.72 -25.50 -7.70
CA HIS A 143 9.12 -25.81 -7.43
C HIS A 143 9.18 -26.16 -5.94
N ASN A 144 9.37 -27.45 -5.64
CA ASN A 144 8.90 -28.08 -4.39
C ASN A 144 9.90 -28.07 -3.22
N ASP A 145 11.06 -27.40 -3.36
CA ASP A 145 12.14 -27.58 -2.39
C ASP A 145 12.38 -26.34 -1.51
N ALA A 146 11.86 -25.17 -1.89
CA ALA A 146 11.98 -23.96 -1.08
C ALA A 146 10.82 -23.85 -0.08
N GLU A 147 11.15 -23.91 1.22
CA GLU A 147 10.17 -23.84 2.31
C GLU A 147 9.58 -22.42 2.50
N ALA A 148 10.30 -21.39 2.05
CA ALA A 148 9.93 -19.99 2.26
C ALA A 148 10.26 -19.06 1.07
N TYR A 149 9.55 -17.94 1.01
CA TYR A 149 9.83 -16.81 0.13
C TYR A 149 10.54 -15.68 0.89
N VAL A 150 11.37 -14.91 0.20
CA VAL A 150 11.88 -13.62 0.69
C VAL A 150 11.32 -12.50 -0.17
N ILE A 151 10.53 -11.62 0.44
CA ILE A 151 10.06 -10.39 -0.18
C ILE A 151 11.11 -9.31 0.09
N VAL A 152 11.99 -9.09 -0.88
CA VAL A 152 13.20 -8.26 -0.71
C VAL A 152 12.84 -6.78 -0.67
N THR A 153 13.32 -6.07 0.36
CA THR A 153 13.23 -4.61 0.56
C THR A 153 14.52 -3.90 0.18
N VAL A 154 15.69 -4.51 0.39
CA VAL A 154 17.00 -3.99 0.01
C VAL A 154 17.81 -5.07 -0.67
N LEU A 155 18.38 -4.77 -1.83
CA LEU A 155 19.29 -5.65 -2.56
C LEU A 155 20.68 -4.99 -2.60
N SER A 156 21.72 -5.74 -2.22
CA SER A 156 23.11 -5.34 -2.42
C SER A 156 23.84 -6.38 -3.26
N VAL A 157 24.43 -5.94 -4.37
CA VAL A 157 25.14 -6.80 -5.33
C VAL A 157 26.24 -5.99 -6.03
N ASN A 158 27.43 -6.57 -6.17
CA ASN A 158 28.57 -5.94 -6.85
C ASN A 158 28.91 -4.50 -6.36
N GLY A 159 28.73 -4.23 -5.06
CA GLY A 159 28.98 -2.91 -4.46
C GLY A 159 27.87 -1.87 -4.70
N VAL A 160 26.80 -2.22 -5.41
CA VAL A 160 25.60 -1.41 -5.58
C VAL A 160 24.56 -1.85 -4.55
N THR A 161 23.94 -0.90 -3.85
CA THR A 161 22.82 -1.15 -2.93
C THR A 161 21.60 -0.39 -3.40
N VAL A 162 20.49 -1.10 -3.60
CA VAL A 162 19.23 -0.56 -4.11
C VAL A 162 18.10 -0.85 -3.12
N GLN A 163 17.35 0.19 -2.78
CA GLN A 163 16.09 0.04 -2.08
C GLN A 163 15.04 -0.44 -3.08
N LEU A 164 14.47 -1.60 -2.82
CA LEU A 164 13.43 -2.22 -3.64
C LEU A 164 12.03 -1.86 -3.13
N ARG A 165 11.86 -1.72 -1.81
CA ARG A 165 10.57 -1.46 -1.16
C ARG A 165 10.72 -0.50 0.02
N ASP A 166 9.67 0.20 0.43
CA ASP A 166 9.70 0.98 1.68
C ASP A 166 9.61 0.09 2.94
N ASP A 167 9.63 0.72 4.12
CA ASP A 167 9.56 0.06 5.43
C ASP A 167 8.23 -0.70 5.67
N ASP A 168 7.18 -0.36 4.92
CA ASP A 168 5.88 -1.03 4.95
C ASP A 168 5.79 -2.18 3.91
N GLY A 169 6.88 -2.46 3.18
CA GLY A 169 6.98 -3.52 2.19
C GLY A 169 6.39 -3.17 0.82
N TYR A 170 6.19 -1.88 0.55
CA TYR A 170 5.63 -1.43 -0.72
C TYR A 170 6.73 -1.21 -1.76
N PRO A 171 6.66 -1.84 -2.95
CA PRO A 171 7.63 -1.62 -4.03
C PRO A 171 7.83 -0.15 -4.40
N LEU A 172 9.09 0.25 -4.56
CA LEU A 172 9.45 1.59 -5.04
C LEU A 172 9.26 1.75 -6.55
N TRP A 173 9.17 0.63 -7.30
CA TRP A 173 8.78 0.61 -8.71
C TRP A 173 7.26 0.60 -8.93
N ARG A 174 6.47 0.74 -7.86
CA ARG A 174 5.08 1.18 -8.03
C ARG A 174 5.14 2.50 -8.76
N GLY A 175 4.25 2.67 -9.71
CA GLY A 175 4.57 3.68 -10.68
C GLY A 175 5.33 3.04 -11.86
N GLY A 176 6.60 3.29 -12.13
CA GLY A 176 7.35 2.65 -13.21
C GLY A 176 6.92 2.89 -14.69
N PRO A 177 7.85 3.22 -15.60
CA PRO A 177 7.59 3.42 -17.04
C PRO A 177 7.22 2.14 -17.83
N GLY A 178 7.40 0.95 -17.26
CA GLY A 178 7.28 -0.35 -17.92
C GLY A 178 5.87 -0.93 -18.06
N TRP A 179 4.83 -0.13 -17.82
CA TRP A 179 3.46 -0.51 -18.15
C TRP A 179 3.13 -0.02 -19.55
N ASP A 180 2.89 -0.93 -20.49
CA ASP A 180 2.29 -0.66 -21.80
C ASP A 180 0.87 -0.02 -21.71
N GLY A 181 0.42 0.37 -20.52
CA GLY A 181 -0.80 1.11 -20.25
C GLY A 181 -0.51 2.40 -19.49
N HIS A 182 -0.12 3.44 -20.25
CA HIS A 182 -0.28 4.87 -19.95
C HIS A 182 0.42 5.41 -18.68
N ARG A 183 1.52 6.15 -18.86
CA ARG A 183 2.13 6.97 -17.80
C ARG A 183 1.14 8.07 -17.41
N TRP A 184 0.39 7.84 -16.34
CA TRP A 184 -0.51 8.82 -15.72
C TRP A 184 0.21 10.07 -15.23
N PHE A 185 1.50 9.95 -14.97
CA PHE A 185 2.33 10.98 -14.41
C PHE A 185 3.74 10.82 -14.96
N ASP A 186 4.28 11.91 -15.47
CA ASP A 186 5.67 12.03 -15.90
C ASP A 186 6.33 13.17 -15.09
N PRO A 187 7.26 12.85 -14.17
CA PRO A 187 7.92 13.85 -13.35
C PRO A 187 8.73 14.86 -14.20
N ASP A 188 9.18 14.45 -15.38
CA ASP A 188 9.93 15.31 -16.30
C ASP A 188 9.00 16.25 -17.09
N ALA A 189 7.70 15.94 -17.15
CA ALA A 189 6.66 16.78 -17.77
C ALA A 189 5.95 17.73 -16.77
N ILE A 190 6.48 17.89 -15.55
CA ILE A 190 5.91 18.82 -14.56
C ILE A 190 6.09 20.27 -15.02
N THR A 191 4.98 20.99 -15.12
CA THR A 191 4.96 22.43 -15.45
C THR A 191 3.90 23.17 -14.63
N ASN A 192 3.84 24.49 -14.80
CA ASN A 192 2.82 25.34 -14.19
C ASN A 192 1.79 25.77 -15.24
N VAL A 193 0.52 25.52 -14.97
CA VAL A 193 -0.62 25.93 -15.79
C VAL A 193 -1.50 26.87 -14.98
N ASN A 194 -1.62 28.11 -15.43
CA ASN A 194 -2.58 29.07 -14.89
C ASN A 194 -3.81 29.08 -15.80
N GLY A 195 -5.00 29.15 -15.23
CA GLY A 195 -6.22 29.10 -16.03
C GLY A 195 -7.50 29.27 -15.24
N THR A 196 -8.62 29.00 -15.91
CA THR A 196 -9.97 29.08 -15.36
C THR A 196 -10.63 27.71 -15.43
N LEU A 197 -11.24 27.25 -14.33
CA LEU A 197 -12.06 26.04 -14.35
C LEU A 197 -13.37 26.33 -15.10
N ARG A 198 -13.66 25.58 -16.16
CA ARG A 198 -14.83 25.78 -17.03
C ARG A 198 -15.95 24.80 -16.74
N GLU A 199 -15.61 23.57 -16.37
CA GLU A 199 -16.59 22.51 -16.14
C GLU A 199 -16.11 21.58 -15.04
N GLU A 200 -17.06 21.04 -14.27
CA GLU A 200 -16.82 19.89 -13.39
C GLU A 200 -17.28 18.64 -14.13
N LEU A 201 -16.32 17.80 -14.50
CA LEU A 201 -16.56 16.58 -15.27
C LEU A 201 -16.91 15.39 -14.35
N GLY A 202 -16.96 15.65 -13.04
CA GLY A 202 -17.28 14.70 -12.00
C GLY A 202 -16.06 13.94 -11.47
N MET A 203 -16.37 12.95 -10.63
CA MET A 203 -15.38 12.03 -10.08
C MET A 203 -15.23 10.87 -11.04
N TRP A 204 -14.08 10.78 -11.71
CA TRP A 204 -13.76 9.59 -12.49
C TRP A 204 -12.94 8.69 -11.57
N SER A 205 -13.49 7.51 -11.24
CA SER A 205 -12.57 6.43 -10.86
C SER A 205 -11.78 6.15 -12.13
N SER A 206 -10.45 6.29 -12.10
CA SER A 206 -9.64 5.73 -13.16
C SER A 206 -9.95 4.24 -13.20
N TRP A 207 -10.81 3.79 -14.11
CA TRP A 207 -11.34 2.43 -14.22
C TRP A 207 -10.25 1.48 -14.77
N GLY A 208 -9.11 1.43 -14.09
CA GLY A 208 -8.11 0.40 -14.19
C GLY A 208 -8.02 -0.31 -12.85
N HIS A 209 -8.07 -1.64 -12.85
CA HIS A 209 -7.85 -2.45 -11.67
C HIS A 209 -6.49 -2.09 -11.04
N GLY A 210 -6.51 -1.23 -10.02
CA GLY A 210 -5.31 -0.65 -9.41
C GLY A 210 -5.50 0.84 -9.17
N ASN A 211 -6.04 1.13 -8.00
CA ASN A 211 -6.55 2.41 -7.56
C ASN A 211 -5.44 3.39 -7.15
N HIS A 212 -4.54 3.76 -8.07
CA HIS A 212 -3.34 4.55 -7.75
C HIS A 212 -3.56 6.07 -7.84
N THR A 213 -4.59 6.56 -8.54
CA THR A 213 -4.90 8.00 -8.61
C THR A 213 -5.93 8.46 -7.57
N GLY A 214 -6.62 7.50 -6.93
CA GLY A 214 -7.63 7.68 -5.89
C GLY A 214 -8.70 8.68 -6.29
N ASN A 215 -9.79 8.25 -6.95
CA ASN A 215 -11.02 9.04 -7.20
C ASN A 215 -10.78 10.57 -7.28
N SER A 216 -10.03 11.02 -8.29
CA SER A 216 -9.77 12.45 -8.46
C SER A 216 -11.03 13.15 -8.99
N MET A 217 -11.23 14.42 -8.63
CA MET A 217 -12.17 15.29 -9.34
C MET A 217 -11.51 15.73 -10.64
N HIS A 218 -12.24 15.58 -11.74
CA HIS A 218 -11.83 16.04 -13.06
C HIS A 218 -12.53 17.35 -13.37
N HIS A 219 -11.76 18.33 -13.82
CA HIS A 219 -12.28 19.61 -14.30
C HIS A 219 -11.75 19.91 -15.69
N LEU A 220 -12.57 20.54 -16.52
CA LEU A 220 -12.06 21.20 -17.72
C LEU A 220 -11.39 22.51 -17.30
N LEU A 221 -10.10 22.62 -17.54
CA LEU A 221 -9.30 23.81 -17.31
C LEU A 221 -8.99 24.47 -18.65
N GLU A 222 -9.32 25.74 -18.79
CA GLU A 222 -8.83 26.58 -19.90
C GLU A 222 -7.67 27.43 -19.40
N SER A 223 -6.47 27.20 -19.92
CA SER A 223 -5.28 27.94 -19.54
C SER A 223 -5.34 29.39 -20.01
N ASP A 224 -4.50 30.24 -19.42
CA ASP A 224 -4.36 31.62 -19.88
C ASP A 224 -3.76 31.73 -21.30
N SER A 225 -3.14 30.65 -21.81
CA SER A 225 -2.69 30.54 -23.23
C SER A 225 -3.82 30.17 -24.20
N GLY A 226 -5.00 29.79 -23.69
CA GLY A 226 -6.15 29.33 -24.49
C GLY A 226 -6.16 27.82 -24.77
N GLU A 227 -5.20 27.06 -24.23
CA GLU A 227 -5.22 25.59 -24.30
C GLU A 227 -6.20 25.01 -23.28
N THR A 228 -6.78 23.85 -23.58
CA THR A 228 -7.68 23.14 -22.67
C THR A 228 -7.04 21.87 -22.12
N PHE A 229 -7.26 21.62 -20.83
CA PHE A 229 -6.75 20.46 -20.12
C PHE A 229 -7.84 19.82 -19.28
N TYR A 230 -7.78 18.49 -19.15
CA TYR A 230 -8.51 17.76 -18.13
C TYR A 230 -7.65 17.77 -16.87
N ALA A 231 -7.99 18.64 -15.92
CA ALA A 231 -7.28 18.80 -14.67
C ALA A 231 -7.72 17.76 -13.64
N MET A 232 -6.78 16.93 -13.17
CA MET A 232 -7.01 15.96 -12.09
C MET A 232 -6.57 16.57 -10.75
N LEU A 233 -7.52 17.10 -9.98
CA LEU A 233 -7.26 17.97 -8.82
C LEU A 233 -7.40 17.29 -7.44
N GLY A 234 -7.60 15.97 -7.44
CA GLY A 234 -7.89 15.19 -6.24
C GLY A 234 -9.36 15.25 -5.81
N PRO A 235 -9.78 14.40 -4.87
CA PRO A 235 -11.17 14.35 -4.45
C PRO A 235 -11.58 15.62 -3.69
N SER A 236 -12.85 16.01 -3.81
CA SER A 236 -13.40 17.21 -3.18
C SER A 236 -13.16 17.24 -1.66
N TRP A 237 -13.34 16.12 -0.96
CA TRP A 237 -13.12 16.03 0.48
C TRP A 237 -11.67 16.33 0.90
N PHE A 238 -10.69 15.97 0.06
CA PHE A 238 -9.28 16.23 0.35
C PHE A 238 -9.00 17.72 0.22
N LEU A 239 -9.42 18.32 -0.90
CA LEU A 239 -9.29 19.76 -1.15
C LEU A 239 -10.01 20.60 -0.08
N GLU A 240 -11.23 20.21 0.29
CA GLU A 240 -12.00 20.88 1.34
C GLU A 240 -11.29 20.80 2.70
N GLY A 241 -10.64 19.66 3.01
CA GLY A 241 -9.78 19.50 4.18
C GLY A 241 -8.57 20.44 4.18
N GLN A 242 -8.08 20.83 2.99
CA GLN A 242 -7.04 21.87 2.81
C GLN A 242 -7.64 23.30 2.77
N GLY A 243 -8.95 23.44 3.01
CA GLY A 243 -9.64 24.73 2.97
C GLY A 243 -9.81 25.30 1.56
N ILE A 244 -9.75 24.46 0.53
CA ILE A 244 -9.97 24.78 -0.87
C ILE A 244 -11.32 24.22 -1.30
N ARG A 245 -12.18 25.07 -1.88
CA ARG A 245 -13.44 24.65 -2.50
C ARG A 245 -13.45 25.14 -3.95
N LEU A 246 -13.50 24.19 -4.87
CA LEU A 246 -13.51 24.48 -6.30
C LEU A 246 -14.93 24.84 -6.76
N THR A 247 -15.03 25.84 -7.63
CA THR A 247 -16.25 26.18 -8.36
C THR A 247 -15.91 26.57 -9.79
N THR A 248 -16.79 26.26 -10.73
CA THR A 248 -16.70 26.76 -12.11
C THR A 248 -16.54 28.28 -12.15
N GLY A 249 -15.70 28.76 -13.07
CA GLY A 249 -15.33 30.16 -13.23
C GLY A 249 -14.17 30.62 -12.36
N GLN A 250 -13.67 29.81 -11.43
CA GLN A 250 -12.52 30.17 -10.60
C GLN A 250 -11.21 30.15 -11.39
N LYS A 251 -10.38 31.17 -11.13
CA LYS A 251 -8.97 31.19 -11.52
C LYS A 251 -8.15 30.31 -10.59
N VAL A 252 -7.29 29.48 -11.17
CA VAL A 252 -6.41 28.55 -10.45
C VAL A 252 -5.01 28.60 -11.02
N LYS A 253 -4.02 28.27 -10.18
CA LYS A 253 -2.65 27.93 -10.62
C LYS A 253 -2.41 26.47 -10.27
N ILE A 254 -2.01 25.67 -11.24
CA ILE A 254 -1.75 24.25 -11.07
C ILE A 254 -0.30 23.98 -11.40
N LYS A 255 0.43 23.33 -10.49
CA LYS A 255 1.68 22.65 -10.82
C LYS A 255 1.34 21.19 -11.05
N GLY A 256 1.74 20.62 -12.17
CA GLY A 256 1.34 19.26 -12.52
C GLY A 256 2.05 18.71 -13.74
N SER A 257 2.01 17.40 -13.89
CA SER A 257 2.52 16.70 -15.07
C SER A 257 1.51 16.80 -16.21
N ILE A 258 1.94 17.29 -17.37
CA ILE A 258 1.11 17.25 -18.58
C ILE A 258 1.37 15.95 -19.31
N VAL A 259 0.31 15.18 -19.54
CA VAL A 259 0.37 13.92 -20.28
C VAL A 259 -0.65 13.94 -21.42
N ASP A 260 -0.21 13.48 -22.60
CA ASP A 260 -1.04 13.39 -23.78
C ASP A 260 -1.68 11.99 -23.85
N SER A 261 -3.01 11.94 -24.01
CA SER A 261 -3.82 10.72 -24.11
C SER A 261 -3.79 9.77 -22.91
N TYR A 262 -4.97 9.70 -22.25
CA TYR A 262 -5.28 8.87 -21.08
C TYR A 262 -5.53 7.41 -21.47
N TRP A 263 -6.06 7.15 -22.68
CA TRP A 263 -6.58 5.84 -23.05
C TRP A 263 -6.84 5.75 -24.55
N SER A 264 -6.75 4.55 -25.11
CA SER A 264 -6.98 4.17 -26.51
C SER A 264 -8.40 4.41 -27.06
N GLY A 265 -9.16 5.33 -26.47
CA GLY A 265 -10.47 5.76 -26.94
C GLY A 265 -10.80 7.24 -26.68
N TYR A 266 -9.85 8.03 -26.16
CA TYR A 266 -9.98 9.48 -25.95
C TYR A 266 -8.70 10.16 -26.46
N ASP A 267 -8.46 10.00 -27.77
CA ASP A 267 -7.20 10.32 -28.44
C ASP A 267 -6.92 11.83 -28.59
N ASP A 268 -7.80 12.68 -28.08
CA ASP A 268 -7.86 14.12 -28.32
C ASP A 268 -7.72 14.98 -27.04
N HIS A 269 -7.44 14.36 -25.89
CA HIS A 269 -7.43 15.06 -24.61
C HIS A 269 -6.06 15.10 -23.95
N ARG A 270 -5.64 16.31 -23.58
CA ARG A 270 -4.46 16.56 -22.73
C ARG A 270 -4.90 16.63 -21.28
N TYR A 271 -4.15 15.96 -20.41
CA TYR A 271 -4.42 15.96 -18.98
C TYR A 271 -3.35 16.75 -18.25
N VAL A 272 -3.75 17.44 -17.18
CA VAL A 272 -2.81 17.96 -16.18
C VAL A 272 -3.05 17.22 -14.87
N VAL A 273 -2.11 16.36 -14.52
CA VAL A 273 -2.13 15.61 -13.26
C VAL A 273 -1.47 16.47 -12.21
N ALA A 274 -2.29 17.14 -11.41
CA ALA A 274 -1.84 18.17 -10.50
C ALA A 274 -1.07 17.59 -9.32
N THR A 275 0.14 18.09 -9.09
CA THR A 275 0.93 17.89 -7.87
C THR A 275 0.62 18.94 -6.82
N GLU A 276 0.28 20.16 -7.25
CA GLU A 276 -0.09 21.28 -6.38
C GLU A 276 -1.18 22.12 -7.05
N ILE A 277 -2.08 22.68 -6.25
CA ILE A 277 -3.07 23.65 -6.71
C ILE A 277 -3.08 24.88 -5.80
N THR A 278 -3.16 26.06 -6.41
CA THR A 278 -3.38 27.34 -5.73
C THR A 278 -4.69 27.98 -6.18
N VAL A 279 -5.59 28.27 -5.24
CA VAL A 279 -6.89 28.92 -5.46
C VAL A 279 -7.11 30.00 -4.42
N GLY A 280 -7.41 31.23 -4.86
CA GLY A 280 -7.68 32.35 -3.93
C GLY A 280 -6.54 32.64 -2.94
N GLY A 281 -5.28 32.41 -3.35
CA GLY A 281 -4.10 32.59 -2.52
C GLY A 281 -3.81 31.45 -1.53
N LYS A 282 -4.64 30.40 -1.48
CA LYS A 282 -4.36 29.18 -0.73
C LYS A 282 -3.75 28.13 -1.63
N THR A 283 -2.71 27.46 -1.17
CA THR A 283 -2.00 26.41 -1.89
C THR A 283 -2.15 25.08 -1.16
N ALA A 284 -2.40 24.01 -1.91
CA ALA A 284 -2.47 22.65 -1.40
C ALA A 284 -1.60 21.72 -2.24
N GLN A 285 -0.74 20.96 -1.57
CA GLN A 285 -0.05 19.83 -2.16
C GLN A 285 -1.06 18.70 -2.36
N LEU A 286 -1.07 18.13 -3.57
CA LEU A 286 -1.98 17.08 -4.00
C LEU A 286 -1.24 15.75 -4.16
N ARG A 287 -0.02 15.78 -4.70
CA ARG A 287 0.81 14.60 -4.96
C ARG A 287 2.24 14.85 -4.51
N ASP A 288 3.00 13.81 -4.21
CA ASP A 288 4.46 13.97 -4.01
C ASP A 288 5.21 14.15 -5.35
N GLU A 289 6.54 14.23 -5.30
CA GLU A 289 7.40 14.38 -6.47
C GLU A 289 7.32 13.21 -7.48
N TRP A 290 6.79 12.06 -7.04
CA TRP A 290 6.61 10.85 -7.87
C TRP A 290 5.17 10.70 -8.36
N GLY A 291 4.29 11.66 -8.06
CA GLY A 291 2.89 11.65 -8.50
C GLY A 291 1.96 10.84 -7.60
N TYR A 292 2.43 10.33 -6.46
CA TYR A 292 1.55 9.65 -5.51
C TYR A 292 0.59 10.64 -4.87
N PRO A 293 -0.73 10.39 -4.92
CA PRO A 293 -1.69 11.28 -4.28
C PRO A 293 -1.45 11.31 -2.78
N LEU A 294 -1.41 12.48 -2.15
CA LEU A 294 -1.31 12.59 -0.69
C LEU A 294 -2.55 12.06 0.04
N TRP A 295 -3.62 11.76 -0.70
CA TRP A 295 -4.78 11.02 -0.22
C TRP A 295 -4.71 9.51 -0.49
N HIS A 296 -3.58 8.98 -0.97
CA HIS A 296 -3.39 7.52 -1.01
C HIS A 296 -3.63 6.96 0.41
N GLY A 297 -4.32 5.82 0.50
CA GLY A 297 -4.64 5.23 1.80
C GLY A 297 -5.67 6.01 2.66
N THR A 298 -6.38 6.99 2.09
CA THR A 298 -7.39 7.77 2.85
C THR A 298 -8.76 7.89 2.15
N GLY A 299 -8.89 7.50 0.87
CA GLY A 299 -10.12 7.66 0.07
C GLY A 299 -11.11 6.48 0.06
N TRP A 300 -12.40 6.81 -0.13
CA TRP A 300 -13.68 6.08 -0.38
C TRP A 300 -13.78 4.56 -0.64
N HIS A 301 -12.68 3.82 -0.78
CA HIS A 301 -12.67 2.35 -0.87
C HIS A 301 -12.57 1.69 0.51
N TYR A 302 -12.51 2.49 1.58
CA TYR A 302 -12.63 1.97 2.92
C TYR A 302 -14.04 1.45 3.12
N TYR A 303 -14.12 0.16 3.42
CA TYR A 303 -15.32 -0.42 3.99
C TYR A 303 -15.71 0.39 5.23
N SER A 304 -16.63 1.33 5.03
CA SER A 304 -17.42 1.91 6.08
C SER A 304 -18.67 1.03 6.13
N PRO A 305 -18.76 0.08 7.07
CA PRO A 305 -19.97 -0.70 7.20
C PRO A 305 -21.17 0.25 7.31
N ASP A 306 -22.31 -0.18 6.76
CA ASP A 306 -23.54 0.60 6.72
C ASP A 306 -23.89 1.17 8.10
N TRP A 307 -24.67 2.25 8.09
CA TRP A 307 -25.19 2.82 9.32
C TRP A 307 -26.71 2.81 9.31
N ASN A 308 -27.30 2.22 10.35
CA ASN A 308 -28.76 2.17 10.51
C ASN A 308 -29.19 3.04 11.70
N GLN A 309 -29.85 4.16 11.41
CA GLN A 309 -30.30 5.07 12.47
C GLN A 309 -31.30 4.44 13.45
N GLY A 310 -32.05 3.42 13.01
CA GLY A 310 -33.06 2.73 13.81
C GLY A 310 -32.49 1.74 14.83
N THR A 311 -31.25 1.30 14.67
CA THR A 311 -30.60 0.30 15.55
C THR A 311 -29.51 0.92 16.44
N ARG A 312 -29.56 2.24 16.62
CA ARG A 312 -28.60 2.96 17.46
C ARG A 312 -28.76 2.54 18.91
N THR A 313 -27.65 2.14 19.52
CA THR A 313 -27.64 1.69 20.91
C THR A 313 -26.29 1.99 21.59
N ARG A 314 -26.21 1.66 22.87
CA ARG A 314 -25.00 1.73 23.69
C ARG A 314 -24.76 0.38 24.35
N ILE A 315 -23.51 -0.05 24.35
CA ILE A 315 -23.06 -1.21 25.12
C ILE A 315 -21.92 -0.79 26.05
N GLN A 316 -21.82 -1.46 27.19
CA GLN A 316 -20.69 -1.35 28.11
C GLN A 316 -20.22 -2.76 28.43
N GLY A 317 -18.91 -2.99 28.34
CA GLY A 317 -18.38 -4.31 28.64
C GLY A 317 -16.88 -4.44 28.43
N THR A 318 -16.41 -5.68 28.56
CA THR A 318 -14.98 -6.01 28.52
C THR A 318 -14.55 -6.40 27.11
N VAL A 319 -13.43 -5.85 26.64
CA VAL A 319 -12.79 -6.28 25.38
C VAL A 319 -12.23 -7.68 25.53
N ARG A 320 -12.78 -8.66 24.81
CA ARG A 320 -12.29 -10.05 24.81
C ARG A 320 -11.22 -10.29 23.76
N LYS A 321 -11.27 -9.58 22.63
CA LYS A 321 -10.27 -9.69 21.55
C LYS A 321 -10.21 -8.39 20.76
N VAL A 322 -9.00 -8.03 20.32
CA VAL A 322 -8.76 -6.97 19.34
C VAL A 322 -8.35 -7.65 18.04
N ARG A 323 -8.95 -7.27 16.92
CA ARG A 323 -8.64 -7.83 15.60
C ARG A 323 -8.38 -6.72 14.60
N ARG A 324 -7.49 -7.00 13.66
CA ARG A 324 -7.28 -6.21 12.45
C ARG A 324 -7.80 -7.06 11.30
N ARG A 325 -9.00 -6.75 10.78
CA ARG A 325 -9.66 -7.53 9.73
C ARG A 325 -9.90 -6.71 8.49
N THR A 326 -9.41 -7.18 7.36
CA THR A 326 -9.75 -6.64 6.04
C THR A 326 -11.22 -6.92 5.74
N HIS A 327 -12.00 -5.88 5.45
CA HIS A 327 -13.38 -6.02 5.00
C HIS A 327 -13.44 -5.74 3.50
N GLY A 328 -13.64 -6.79 2.69
CA GLY A 328 -13.67 -6.70 1.23
C GLY A 328 -12.29 -6.90 0.58
N GLN A 329 -12.21 -6.60 -0.73
CA GLN A 329 -11.02 -6.82 -1.57
C GLN A 329 -9.91 -5.77 -1.40
N PHE A 330 -10.07 -4.76 -0.52
CA PHE A 330 -9.12 -3.65 -0.38
C PHE A 330 -8.39 -3.69 0.97
N LEU A 331 -7.09 -3.38 0.94
CA LEU A 331 -6.04 -3.92 1.80
C LEU A 331 -6.00 -3.45 3.26
N ASP A 332 -6.76 -2.42 3.63
CA ASP A 332 -6.63 -1.88 4.99
C ASP A 332 -7.50 -2.62 6.00
N LYS A 333 -6.83 -3.13 7.03
CA LYS A 333 -7.48 -3.88 8.10
C LYS A 333 -8.33 -2.93 8.95
N GLY A 334 -9.64 -3.15 9.00
CA GLY A 334 -10.53 -2.53 9.97
C GLY A 334 -10.13 -2.92 11.40
N TYR A 335 -10.25 -1.98 12.33
CA TYR A 335 -10.02 -2.21 13.75
C TYR A 335 -11.32 -2.71 14.38
N GLU A 336 -11.38 -4.02 14.63
CA GLU A 336 -12.53 -4.70 15.20
C GLU A 336 -12.27 -5.06 16.68
N LEU A 337 -13.29 -4.90 17.52
CA LEU A 337 -13.29 -5.36 18.90
C LEU A 337 -14.33 -6.45 19.07
N LEU A 338 -13.96 -7.54 19.74
CA LEU A 338 -14.92 -8.47 20.32
C LEU A 338 -15.18 -8.01 21.76
N VAL A 339 -16.37 -7.50 22.03
CA VAL A 339 -16.78 -6.93 23.32
C VAL A 339 -17.81 -7.84 23.95
N GLU A 340 -17.63 -8.20 25.21
CA GLU A 340 -18.64 -8.95 25.96
C GLU A 340 -19.40 -8.00 26.89
N ALA A 341 -20.70 -7.88 26.67
CA ALA A 341 -21.60 -7.02 27.43
C ALA A 341 -22.87 -7.82 27.75
N ASP A 342 -23.32 -7.78 29.01
CA ASP A 342 -24.53 -8.49 29.48
C ASP A 342 -24.56 -9.99 29.11
N GLY A 343 -23.39 -10.65 29.15
CA GLY A 343 -23.23 -12.06 28.78
C GLY A 343 -23.26 -12.34 27.27
N VAL A 344 -23.43 -11.33 26.43
CA VAL A 344 -23.47 -11.43 24.97
C VAL A 344 -22.18 -10.90 24.36
N ARG A 345 -21.70 -11.56 23.30
CA ARG A 345 -20.52 -11.13 22.54
C ARG A 345 -20.93 -10.31 21.32
N HIS A 346 -20.42 -9.09 21.24
CA HIS A 346 -20.63 -8.16 20.14
C HIS A 346 -19.34 -7.97 19.35
N ILE A 347 -19.44 -8.00 18.02
CA ILE A 347 -18.39 -7.53 17.13
C ILE A 347 -18.60 -6.04 16.94
N VAL A 348 -17.57 -5.24 17.18
CA VAL A 348 -17.61 -3.79 17.08
C VAL A 348 -16.57 -3.33 16.06
N PHE A 349 -17.00 -2.86 14.89
CA PHE A 349 -16.16 -2.13 13.97
C PHE A 349 -15.92 -0.72 14.50
N VAL A 350 -14.66 -0.33 14.69
CA VAL A 350 -14.29 0.99 15.21
C VAL A 350 -14.05 1.97 14.07
N ALA A 351 -12.96 1.77 13.34
CA ALA A 351 -12.47 2.60 12.24
C ALA A 351 -11.40 1.81 11.46
N PRO A 352 -10.94 2.30 10.31
CA PRO A 352 -9.71 1.80 9.68
C PRO A 352 -8.52 1.85 10.67
N ASN A 353 -7.60 0.89 10.55
CA ASN A 353 -6.45 0.80 11.47
C ASN A 353 -5.56 2.06 11.44
N TRP A 354 -5.41 2.72 10.29
CA TRP A 354 -4.67 3.97 10.19
C TRP A 354 -5.33 5.10 11.00
N ASP A 355 -6.66 5.22 10.98
CA ASP A 355 -7.39 6.25 11.72
C ASP A 355 -7.31 6.00 13.22
N VAL A 356 -7.41 4.73 13.64
CA VAL A 356 -7.18 4.32 15.03
C VAL A 356 -5.77 4.70 15.51
N LYS A 357 -4.73 4.47 14.69
CA LYS A 357 -3.35 4.87 14.99
C LYS A 357 -3.26 6.39 15.12
N HIS A 358 -3.83 7.15 14.18
CA HIS A 358 -3.80 8.60 14.15
C HIS A 358 -4.48 9.22 15.39
N LEU A 359 -5.62 8.65 15.79
CA LEU A 359 -6.37 9.04 16.99
C LEU A 359 -5.67 8.66 18.32
N GLY A 360 -4.54 7.94 18.24
CA GLY A 360 -3.81 7.42 19.39
C GLY A 360 -4.66 6.50 20.26
N LEU A 361 -5.62 5.79 19.65
CA LEU A 361 -6.50 4.87 20.37
C LEU A 361 -5.74 3.56 20.63
N LYS A 362 -5.52 3.26 21.92
CA LYS A 362 -4.86 2.03 22.36
C LYS A 362 -5.86 1.19 23.16
N ILE A 363 -6.43 0.16 22.54
CA ILE A 363 -7.36 -0.77 23.20
C ILE A 363 -6.70 -2.13 23.39
N ARG A 364 -6.85 -2.73 24.57
CA ARG A 364 -6.28 -4.04 24.93
C ARG A 364 -7.35 -5.03 25.36
N LYS A 365 -7.05 -6.33 25.25
CA LYS A 365 -7.88 -7.39 25.86
C LYS A 365 -7.96 -7.17 27.38
N GLY A 366 -9.15 -7.37 27.94
CA GLY A 366 -9.46 -7.15 29.36
C GLY A 366 -9.89 -5.72 29.70
N GLN A 367 -9.80 -4.78 28.76
CA GLN A 367 -10.15 -3.39 29.02
C GLN A 367 -11.67 -3.18 29.03
N GLU A 368 -12.16 -2.46 30.02
CA GLU A 368 -13.56 -1.99 30.08
C GLU A 368 -13.76 -0.81 29.13
N ILE A 369 -14.80 -0.89 28.29
CA ILE A 369 -15.14 0.17 27.34
C ILE A 369 -16.65 0.45 27.32
N LYS A 370 -17.01 1.65 26.89
CA LYS A 370 -18.38 2.00 26.51
C LYS A 370 -18.42 2.36 25.04
N VAL A 371 -19.29 1.71 24.28
CA VAL A 371 -19.45 1.97 22.84
C VAL A 371 -20.86 2.49 22.58
N ALA A 372 -20.96 3.57 21.80
CA ALA A 372 -22.22 4.03 21.24
C ALA A 372 -22.14 3.91 19.72
N GLY A 373 -23.13 3.28 19.10
CA GLY A 373 -23.04 2.86 17.69
C GLY A 373 -24.37 2.38 17.15
N SER A 374 -24.34 1.68 16.02
CA SER A 374 -25.50 1.13 15.30
C SER A 374 -25.24 -0.33 14.98
N PHE A 375 -26.21 -1.21 15.21
CA PHE A 375 -26.12 -2.58 14.70
C PHE A 375 -26.49 -2.65 13.22
N ILE A 376 -25.73 -3.41 12.45
CA ILE A 376 -26.03 -3.77 11.08
C ILE A 376 -25.94 -5.28 10.89
N ASN A 377 -26.62 -5.78 9.87
CA ASN A 377 -26.52 -7.17 9.44
C ASN A 377 -25.52 -7.23 8.29
N SER A 378 -24.24 -7.47 8.60
CA SER A 378 -23.19 -7.64 7.61
C SER A 378 -22.91 -9.13 7.43
N GLN A 379 -22.98 -9.63 6.20
CA GLN A 379 -22.44 -10.95 5.79
C GLN A 379 -22.75 -12.08 6.80
N SER A 380 -24.03 -12.28 7.14
CA SER A 380 -24.56 -13.31 8.05
C SER A 380 -24.33 -13.17 9.56
N ARG A 381 -23.75 -12.05 10.05
CA ARG A 381 -23.59 -11.80 11.49
C ARG A 381 -23.96 -10.37 11.89
N PRO A 382 -24.61 -10.17 13.05
CA PRO A 382 -24.85 -8.83 13.56
C PRO A 382 -23.53 -8.20 14.01
N GLU A 383 -23.27 -7.00 13.52
CA GLU A 383 -22.06 -6.22 13.82
C GLU A 383 -22.45 -4.82 14.26
N MET A 384 -21.79 -4.30 15.29
CA MET A 384 -21.97 -2.93 15.75
C MET A 384 -20.94 -2.03 15.10
N VAL A 385 -21.40 -0.97 14.46
CA VAL A 385 -20.54 0.08 13.92
C VAL A 385 -20.43 1.19 14.95
N ALA A 386 -19.21 1.44 15.44
CA ALA A 386 -18.99 2.44 16.47
C ALA A 386 -19.14 3.87 15.92
N ARG A 387 -19.86 4.70 16.65
CA ARG A 387 -19.87 6.16 16.49
C ARG A 387 -19.00 6.84 17.54
N TYR A 388 -19.04 6.33 18.77
CA TYR A 388 -18.14 6.72 19.85
C TYR A 388 -17.63 5.49 20.58
N LEU A 389 -16.42 5.61 21.10
CA LEU A 389 -15.86 4.69 22.09
C LEU A 389 -15.32 5.51 23.26
N VAL A 390 -15.56 5.04 24.48
CA VAL A 390 -14.99 5.59 25.71
C VAL A 390 -14.20 4.49 26.39
N ALA A 391 -12.95 4.79 26.71
CA ALA A 391 -12.05 3.91 27.46
C ALA A 391 -11.09 4.79 28.27
N GLU A 392 -10.76 4.39 29.50
CA GLU A 392 -9.82 5.13 30.37
C GLU A 392 -10.18 6.62 30.54
N GLY A 393 -11.48 6.94 30.60
CA GLY A 393 -11.96 8.32 30.71
C GLY A 393 -11.83 9.17 29.43
N LYS A 394 -11.14 8.69 28.39
CA LYS A 394 -11.04 9.35 27.08
C LYS A 394 -12.16 8.89 26.15
N ARG A 395 -12.65 9.82 25.33
CA ARG A 395 -13.70 9.57 24.33
C ARG A 395 -13.18 9.82 22.93
N TRP A 396 -13.38 8.86 22.05
CA TRP A 396 -13.09 8.96 20.62
C TRP A 396 -14.39 9.01 19.82
N ARG A 397 -14.39 9.78 18.73
CA ARG A 397 -15.53 9.95 17.82
C ARG A 397 -15.10 9.49 16.44
N PHE A 398 -15.87 8.58 15.86
CA PHE A 398 -15.59 7.91 14.59
C PHE A 398 -16.57 8.30 13.50
N ARG A 399 -17.80 8.69 13.88
CA ARG A 399 -18.89 8.99 12.94
C ARG A 399 -19.70 10.22 13.37
N THR A 400 -20.32 10.87 12.38
CA THR A 400 -21.30 11.95 12.59
C THR A 400 -22.59 11.41 13.23
N LYS A 401 -23.57 12.29 13.51
CA LYS A 401 -24.90 11.89 14.02
C LYS A 401 -25.69 11.03 13.04
N THR A 402 -25.47 11.23 11.74
CA THR A 402 -26.14 10.54 10.64
C THR A 402 -25.42 9.25 10.23
N GLY A 403 -24.23 8.97 10.78
CA GLY A 403 -23.49 7.74 10.52
C GLY A 403 -22.32 7.87 9.57
N SER A 404 -22.14 9.04 8.95
CA SER A 404 -21.01 9.30 8.07
C SER A 404 -19.68 9.15 8.82
N PRO A 405 -18.72 8.39 8.30
CA PRO A 405 -17.39 8.27 8.91
C PRO A 405 -16.65 9.61 8.93
N LEU A 406 -16.00 9.91 10.06
CA LEU A 406 -15.21 11.14 10.21
C LEU A 406 -13.82 11.02 9.59
N TRP A 407 -13.36 9.81 9.29
CA TRP A 407 -12.13 9.62 8.51
C TRP A 407 -12.32 9.91 7.02
N VAL A 408 -13.55 10.13 6.54
CA VAL A 408 -13.85 10.54 5.15
C VAL A 408 -14.10 12.04 5.03
N VAL A 409 -14.51 12.68 6.11
CA VAL A 409 -14.79 14.12 6.13
C VAL A 409 -13.61 14.74 6.85
N GLY A 410 -12.81 15.60 6.22
CA GLY A 410 -11.69 16.32 6.85
C GLY A 410 -12.06 17.23 8.05
N ALA A 411 -13.24 17.04 8.63
CA ALA A 411 -13.75 17.66 9.83
C ALA A 411 -13.04 17.11 11.07
N LYS A 412 -11.98 17.80 11.47
CA LYS A 412 -11.47 17.75 12.85
C LYS A 412 -12.50 18.38 13.80
#